data_AF-A0A974Z312-F1
#
_entry.id   AF-A0A974Z312-F1
#
_cell.length_a   1.000
_cell.length_b   1.000
_cell.length_c   1.000
_cell.angle_alpha   90.00
_cell.angle_beta   90.00
_cell.angle_gamma   90.00
#
_symmetry.space_group_name_H-M   'P 1'
#
loop_
_entity.id
_entity.type
_entity.pdbx_description
1 polymer ?
#
loop_
_entity_poly.entity_id
_entity_poly.type
_entity_poly.pdbx_seq_one_letter_code
_entity_poly.pdbx_strand_id
1 'polypeptide(L)'
;MASYKDFRQVHLKFKYGGQTQLAKTMAMLMLQAYLGNIPDASQLPALITYVPSTGVRVGQRGYNTAELLAKWLGRYMDRPVRCLLKRKNSPKQTNLATTERRENIHGVFTVNQSIQKRCINFEKQRVLLVDDVFTSGATMTEAVCTLSACGYAHIVGICFLAKH
;
A
#
# COMPACT_ATOMS: atom_id res chain seq x y z
N MET A 1 17.54 -19.28 -2.54
CA MET A 1 16.72 -18.14 -2.07
C MET A 1 17.07 -16.91 -2.90
N ALA A 2 16.09 -16.21 -3.46
CA ALA A 2 16.36 -14.96 -4.21
C ALA A 2 16.87 -13.87 -3.25
N SER A 3 17.86 -13.10 -3.68
CA SER A 3 18.46 -12.04 -2.87
C SER A 3 17.61 -10.76 -2.89
N TYR A 4 17.78 -9.89 -1.89
CA TYR A 4 17.15 -8.55 -1.90
C TYR A 4 17.46 -7.76 -3.18
N LYS A 5 18.66 -7.94 -3.75
CA LYS A 5 19.04 -7.31 -5.02
C LYS A 5 18.15 -7.76 -6.17
N ASP A 6 17.72 -9.03 -6.19
CA ASP A 6 16.86 -9.59 -7.23
C ASP A 6 15.44 -9.02 -7.15
N PHE A 7 14.86 -8.99 -5.94
CA PHE A 7 13.53 -8.36 -5.74
C PHE A 7 13.53 -6.86 -6.03
N ARG A 8 14.63 -6.16 -5.73
CA ARG A 8 14.79 -4.75 -6.10
C ARG A 8 14.79 -4.56 -7.61
N GLN A 9 15.47 -5.42 -8.38
CA GLN A 9 15.45 -5.33 -9.85
C GLN A 9 14.06 -5.58 -10.42
N VAL A 10 13.35 -6.58 -9.91
CA VAL A 10 11.94 -6.85 -10.28
C VAL A 10 11.06 -5.64 -9.99
N HIS A 11 11.19 -5.05 -8.80
CA HIS A 11 10.45 -3.85 -8.42
C HIS A 11 10.76 -2.66 -9.33
N LEU A 12 12.02 -2.45 -9.73
CA LEU A 12 12.39 -1.37 -10.64
C LEU A 12 11.83 -1.58 -12.05
N LYS A 13 11.90 -2.81 -12.58
CA LYS A 13 11.31 -3.18 -13.88
C LYS A 13 9.79 -2.99 -13.88
N PHE A 14 9.14 -3.36 -12.79
CA PHE A 14 7.72 -3.09 -12.60
C PHE A 14 7.44 -1.59 -12.63
N LYS A 15 8.09 -0.80 -11.75
CA LYS A 15 7.76 0.61 -11.49
C LYS A 15 8.15 1.58 -12.60
N TYR A 16 9.18 1.26 -13.39
CA TYR A 16 9.74 2.16 -14.41
C TYR A 16 9.86 1.51 -15.79
N GLY A 17 9.85 0.19 -15.89
CA GLY A 17 9.98 -0.54 -17.15
C GLY A 17 8.65 -0.88 -17.82
N GLY A 18 7.51 -0.40 -17.31
CA GLY A 18 6.18 -0.64 -17.89
C GLY A 18 5.66 -2.08 -17.76
N GLN A 19 6.39 -2.96 -17.06
CA GLN A 19 6.08 -4.39 -16.95
C GLN A 19 5.00 -4.67 -15.90
N THR A 20 3.79 -4.14 -16.14
CA THR A 20 2.64 -4.30 -15.22
C THR A 20 2.23 -5.76 -15.03
N GLN A 21 2.62 -6.65 -15.96
CA GLN A 21 2.43 -8.10 -15.84
C GLN A 21 3.14 -8.68 -14.60
N LEU A 22 4.24 -8.06 -14.15
CA LEU A 22 4.93 -8.46 -12.92
C LEU A 22 4.06 -8.29 -11.67
N ALA A 23 3.09 -7.37 -11.69
CA ALA A 23 2.20 -7.15 -10.54
C ALA A 23 1.46 -8.41 -10.13
N LYS A 24 1.10 -9.28 -11.09
CA LYS A 24 0.42 -10.55 -10.84
C LYS A 24 1.28 -11.49 -9.99
N THR A 25 2.54 -11.66 -10.38
CA THR A 25 3.51 -12.54 -9.70
C THR A 25 3.93 -11.94 -8.36
N MET A 26 4.20 -10.63 -8.32
CA MET A 26 4.55 -9.92 -7.09
C MET A 26 3.43 -10.02 -6.05
N ALA A 27 2.18 -9.82 -6.45
CA ALA A 27 1.02 -9.97 -5.57
C ALA A 27 0.84 -11.42 -5.08
N MET A 28 1.16 -12.42 -5.90
CA MET A 28 1.12 -13.83 -5.45
C MET A 28 2.14 -14.09 -4.35
N LEU A 29 3.37 -13.58 -4.49
CA LEU A 29 4.40 -13.71 -3.46
C LEU A 29 3.99 -12.98 -2.16
N MET A 30 3.42 -11.78 -2.29
CA MET A 30 2.88 -11.04 -1.14
C MET A 30 1.76 -11.81 -0.45
N LEU A 31 0.85 -12.44 -1.20
CA LEU A 31 -0.22 -13.25 -0.65
C LEU A 31 0.33 -14.47 0.10
N GLN A 32 1.29 -15.19 -0.49
CA GLN A 32 1.92 -16.34 0.19
C GLN A 32 2.58 -15.93 1.49
N ALA A 33 3.32 -14.81 1.48
CA ALA A 33 3.92 -14.27 2.70
C ALA A 33 2.86 -13.88 3.74
N TYR A 34 1.76 -13.23 3.32
CA TYR A 34 0.67 -12.87 4.21
C TYR A 34 0.01 -14.10 4.85
N LEU A 35 -0.37 -15.09 4.03
CA LEU A 35 -1.03 -16.32 4.49
C LEU A 35 -0.12 -17.14 5.40
N GLY A 36 1.20 -17.15 5.16
CA GLY A 36 2.16 -17.83 6.03
C GLY A 36 2.39 -17.16 7.39
N ASN A 37 1.94 -15.91 7.57
CA ASN A 37 2.09 -15.16 8.82
C ASN A 37 0.79 -15.00 9.61
N ILE A 38 -0.34 -15.49 9.09
CA ILE A 38 -1.60 -15.49 9.83
C ILE A 38 -1.88 -16.87 10.44
N PRO A 39 -2.42 -16.95 11.67
CA PRO A 39 -2.75 -18.21 12.33
C PRO A 39 -3.87 -18.98 11.62
N ASP A 40 -4.89 -18.28 11.14
CA ASP A 40 -6.07 -18.89 10.52
C ASP A 40 -6.88 -17.89 9.67
N ALA A 41 -7.93 -18.39 9.02
CA ALA A 41 -8.78 -17.61 8.11
C ALA A 41 -9.53 -16.45 8.77
N SER A 42 -9.72 -16.44 10.09
CA SER A 42 -10.31 -15.31 10.82
C SER A 42 -9.45 -14.06 10.73
N GLN A 43 -8.18 -14.19 10.35
CA GLN A 43 -7.24 -13.10 10.15
C GLN A 43 -7.23 -12.54 8.72
N LEU A 44 -8.01 -13.10 7.80
CA LEU A 44 -8.15 -12.54 6.45
C LEU A 44 -8.76 -11.13 6.48
N PRO A 45 -8.40 -10.27 5.54
CA PRO A 45 -8.99 -8.93 5.46
C PRO A 45 -10.42 -9.04 4.91
N ALA A 46 -11.31 -8.17 5.39
CA ALA A 46 -12.62 -7.95 4.79
C ALA A 46 -12.52 -6.94 3.61
N LEU A 47 -11.49 -6.10 3.63
CA LEU A 47 -11.29 -5.01 2.67
C LEU A 47 -9.79 -4.81 2.40
N ILE A 48 -9.46 -4.48 1.16
CA ILE A 48 -8.09 -4.11 0.77
C ILE A 48 -8.09 -2.64 0.36
N THR A 49 -7.11 -1.89 0.86
CA THR A 49 -6.80 -0.53 0.42
C THR A 49 -5.33 -0.45 0.01
N TYR A 50 -4.93 0.66 -0.59
CA TYR A 50 -3.57 0.88 -1.05
C TYR A 50 -3.13 2.31 -0.77
N VAL A 51 -1.81 2.50 -0.67
CA VAL A 51 -1.22 3.82 -0.53
C VAL A 51 -1.35 4.59 -1.85
N PRO A 52 -2.03 5.75 -1.88
CA PRO A 52 -2.12 6.56 -3.10
C PRO A 52 -0.75 7.17 -3.46
N SER A 53 -0.40 7.10 -4.74
CA SER A 53 0.73 7.83 -5.32
C SER A 53 0.34 9.28 -5.65
N THR A 54 1.32 10.17 -5.78
CA THR A 54 1.05 11.55 -6.23
C THR A 54 0.62 11.56 -7.69
N GLY A 55 -0.20 12.55 -8.08
CA GLY A 55 -0.66 12.70 -9.47
C GLY A 55 0.49 12.76 -10.48
N VAL A 56 1.58 13.46 -10.14
CA VAL A 56 2.82 13.50 -10.95
C VAL A 56 3.39 12.11 -11.20
N ARG A 57 3.48 11.26 -10.16
CA ARG A 57 4.02 9.89 -10.30
C ARG A 57 3.09 8.99 -11.10
N VAL A 58 1.78 9.15 -10.92
CA VAL A 58 0.78 8.41 -11.70
C VAL A 58 0.85 8.85 -13.16
N GLY A 59 0.93 10.15 -13.46
CA GLY A 59 1.08 10.66 -14.82
C GLY A 59 2.35 10.18 -15.52
N GLN A 60 3.49 10.13 -14.80
CA GLN A 60 4.75 9.62 -15.35
C GLN A 60 4.73 8.12 -15.67
N ARG A 61 3.96 7.32 -14.93
CA ARG A 61 3.95 5.85 -15.06
C ARG A 61 2.71 5.29 -15.76
N GLY A 62 1.64 6.08 -15.82
CA GLY A 62 0.30 5.64 -16.24
C GLY A 62 -0.51 4.92 -15.16
N TYR A 63 0.05 4.63 -13.98
CA TYR A 63 -0.63 3.86 -12.93
C TYR A 63 -0.06 4.10 -11.53
N ASN A 64 -0.82 3.71 -10.51
CA ASN A 64 -0.32 3.57 -9.14
C ASN A 64 0.15 2.13 -8.88
N THR A 65 1.43 1.99 -8.57
CA THR A 65 2.11 0.71 -8.31
C THR A 65 1.43 -0.10 -7.19
N ALA A 66 1.09 0.55 -6.07
CA ALA A 66 0.40 -0.10 -4.95
C ALA A 66 -1.03 -0.52 -5.30
N GLU A 67 -1.72 0.27 -6.14
CA GLU A 67 -3.07 -0.06 -6.62
C GLU A 67 -3.08 -1.34 -7.46
N LEU A 68 -2.12 -1.49 -8.39
CA LEU A 68 -2.03 -2.69 -9.22
C LEU A 68 -1.80 -3.95 -8.38
N LEU A 69 -0.91 -3.86 -7.37
CA LEU A 69 -0.68 -4.95 -6.43
C LEU A 69 -1.96 -5.27 -5.64
N ALA A 70 -2.63 -4.24 -5.10
CA ALA A 70 -3.88 -4.42 -4.36
C ALA A 70 -4.99 -5.04 -5.21
N LYS A 71 -5.13 -4.67 -6.48
CA LYS A 71 -6.11 -5.26 -7.41
C LYS A 71 -5.88 -6.75 -7.62
N TRP A 72 -4.62 -7.19 -7.76
CA TRP A 72 -4.31 -8.62 -7.86
C TRP A 72 -4.55 -9.35 -6.54
N LEU A 73 -4.16 -8.77 -5.41
CA LEU A 73 -4.45 -9.33 -4.09
C LEU A 73 -5.97 -9.49 -3.87
N GLY A 74 -6.78 -8.50 -4.23
CA GLY A 74 -8.24 -8.57 -4.15
C GLY A 74 -8.83 -9.68 -5.01
N ARG A 75 -8.29 -9.91 -6.21
CA ARG A 75 -8.69 -11.04 -7.06
C ARG A 75 -8.35 -12.39 -6.44
N TYR A 76 -7.17 -12.53 -5.84
CA TYR A 76 -6.76 -13.80 -5.25
C TYR A 76 -7.48 -14.13 -3.94
N MET A 77 -7.79 -13.12 -3.13
CA MET A 77 -8.47 -13.30 -1.84
C MET A 77 -10.00 -13.21 -1.93
N ASP A 78 -10.54 -12.90 -3.12
CA ASP A 78 -11.95 -12.54 -3.32
C ASP A 78 -12.42 -11.45 -2.34
N ARG A 79 -11.72 -10.32 -2.38
CA ARG A 79 -11.96 -9.15 -1.51
C ARG A 79 -12.08 -7.85 -2.29
N PRO A 80 -12.99 -6.94 -1.88
CA PRO A 80 -13.10 -5.64 -2.49
C PRO A 80 -11.81 -4.83 -2.29
N VAL A 81 -11.44 -4.08 -3.32
CA VAL A 81 -10.33 -3.11 -3.27
C VAL A 81 -10.92 -1.70 -3.35
N ARG A 82 -10.61 -0.87 -2.35
CA ARG A 82 -11.10 0.51 -2.29
C ARG A 82 -9.97 1.46 -1.91
N CYS A 83 -9.88 2.59 -2.59
CA CYS A 83 -8.93 3.65 -2.22
C CYS A 83 -9.49 4.44 -1.03
N LEU A 84 -9.17 4.02 0.19
CA LEU A 84 -9.64 4.67 1.42
C LEU A 84 -8.91 5.98 1.72
N LEU A 85 -7.76 6.22 1.09
CA LEU A 85 -6.92 7.38 1.35
C LEU A 85 -6.93 8.33 0.15
N LYS A 86 -6.92 9.63 0.42
CA LYS A 86 -6.56 10.67 -0.52
C LYS A 86 -5.18 11.19 -0.15
N ARG A 87 -4.35 11.47 -1.15
CA ARG A 87 -3.05 12.10 -0.97
C ARG A 87 -3.11 13.56 -1.38
N LYS A 88 -2.71 14.46 -0.50
CA LYS A 88 -2.46 15.87 -0.83
C LYS A 88 -1.21 15.95 -1.71
N ASN A 89 -1.21 16.86 -2.68
CA ASN A 89 0.01 17.20 -3.39
C ASN A 89 0.89 18.04 -2.45
N SER A 90 1.90 17.41 -1.83
CA SER A 90 2.98 18.19 -1.20
C SER A 90 3.97 18.64 -2.27
N PRO A 91 4.38 19.92 -2.29
CA PRO A 91 5.51 20.35 -3.09
C PRO A 91 6.74 19.54 -2.68
N LYS A 92 7.46 18.96 -3.65
CA LYS A 92 8.68 18.21 -3.38
C LYS A 92 9.75 19.18 -2.87
N GLN A 93 10.15 19.08 -1.60
CA GLN A 93 11.47 19.56 -1.18
C GLN A 93 12.49 18.45 -1.47
N THR A 94 13.21 18.58 -2.57
CA THR A 94 13.96 17.49 -3.22
C THR A 94 15.32 17.13 -2.61
N ASN A 95 15.73 17.67 -1.46
CA ASN A 95 17.11 17.50 -0.97
C ASN A 95 17.27 17.14 0.51
N LEU A 96 16.26 16.47 1.09
CA LEU A 96 16.16 16.38 2.54
C LEU A 96 16.39 14.94 3.07
N ALA A 97 17.14 14.84 4.16
CA ALA A 97 17.68 13.63 4.79
C ALA A 97 16.58 12.67 5.32
N THR A 98 16.97 11.48 5.78
CA THR A 98 16.05 10.41 6.23
C THR A 98 15.04 10.87 7.31
N THR A 99 15.44 11.80 8.17
CA THR A 99 14.59 12.46 9.18
C THR A 99 13.50 13.33 8.55
N GLU A 100 13.85 14.11 7.53
CA GLU A 100 12.92 15.01 6.86
C GLU A 100 11.92 14.27 5.93
N ARG A 101 12.20 13.02 5.55
CA ARG A 101 11.17 12.16 4.92
C ARG A 101 10.00 11.83 5.87
N ARG A 102 10.24 11.77 7.18
CA ARG A 102 9.17 11.57 8.18
C ARG A 102 8.33 12.83 8.34
N GLU A 103 8.97 14.00 8.36
CA GLU A 103 8.27 15.28 8.46
C GLU A 103 7.47 15.60 7.19
N ASN A 104 8.02 15.29 6.00
CA ASN A 104 7.36 15.55 4.72
C ASN A 104 6.17 14.63 4.39
N ILE A 105 6.01 13.50 5.09
CA ILE A 105 4.85 12.62 4.90
C ILE A 105 3.73 12.91 5.90
N HIS A 106 4.00 13.62 6.99
CA HIS A 106 2.98 13.89 8.00
C HIS A 106 1.86 14.78 7.43
N GLY A 107 0.60 14.41 7.68
CA GLY A 107 -0.58 15.14 7.23
C GLY A 107 -0.85 15.10 5.72
N VAL A 108 -0.09 14.29 4.95
CA VAL A 108 -0.28 14.18 3.49
C VAL A 108 -1.46 13.30 3.12
N PHE A 109 -1.92 12.43 4.02
CA PHE A 109 -3.08 11.58 3.78
C PHE A 109 -4.32 12.10 4.50
N THR A 110 -5.48 11.83 3.90
CA THR A 110 -6.79 12.03 4.51
C THR A 110 -7.68 10.86 4.10
N VAL A 111 -8.70 10.51 4.89
CA VAL A 111 -9.64 9.46 4.51
C VAL A 111 -10.62 9.96 3.44
N ASN A 112 -10.86 9.12 2.43
CA ASN A 112 -11.88 9.35 1.43
C ASN A 112 -13.27 9.04 2.02
N GLN A 113 -13.88 10.05 2.64
CA GLN A 113 -15.16 9.93 3.33
C GLN A 113 -16.28 9.34 2.45
N SER A 114 -16.34 9.68 1.16
CA SER A 114 -17.34 9.14 0.24
C SER A 114 -17.22 7.62 0.04
N ILE A 115 -16.00 7.08 0.14
CA ILE A 115 -15.75 5.64 0.07
C ILE A 115 -15.99 4.99 1.43
N GLN A 116 -15.54 5.62 2.51
CA GLN A 116 -15.75 5.13 3.88
C GLN A 116 -17.24 4.98 4.20
N LYS A 117 -18.09 5.95 3.85
CA LYS A 117 -19.55 5.88 4.05
C LYS A 117 -20.20 4.68 3.36
N ARG A 118 -19.55 4.09 2.36
CA ARG A 118 -20.01 2.89 1.64
C ARG A 118 -19.46 1.59 2.23
N CYS A 119 -18.69 1.66 3.31
CA CYS A 119 -18.14 0.50 4.02
C CYS A 119 -19.00 0.25 5.28
N ILE A 120 -19.76 -0.85 5.27
CA ILE A 120 -20.64 -1.22 6.37
C ILE A 120 -19.80 -1.74 7.55
N ASN A 121 -20.02 -1.22 8.77
CA ASN A 121 -19.30 -1.62 9.99
C ASN A 121 -17.77 -1.53 9.83
N PHE A 122 -17.27 -0.51 9.14
CA PHE A 122 -15.85 -0.39 8.81
C PHE A 122 -14.95 -0.38 10.06
N GLU A 123 -15.47 0.02 11.22
CA GLU A 123 -14.74 0.03 12.48
C GLU A 123 -14.33 -1.38 12.92
N LYS A 124 -15.10 -2.40 12.54
CA LYS A 124 -14.86 -3.82 12.87
C LYS A 124 -14.14 -4.56 11.73
N GLN A 125 -13.98 -3.94 10.57
CA GLN A 125 -13.38 -4.60 9.42
C GLN A 125 -11.86 -4.66 9.56
N ARG A 126 -11.27 -5.83 9.24
CA ARG A 126 -9.84 -5.92 8.99
C ARG A 126 -9.51 -5.41 7.60
N VAL A 127 -8.63 -4.42 7.55
CA VAL A 127 -8.18 -3.75 6.33
C VAL A 127 -6.74 -4.16 6.05
N LEU A 128 -6.48 -4.66 4.84
CA LEU A 128 -5.12 -4.84 4.33
C LEU A 128 -4.69 -3.57 3.58
N LEU A 129 -3.68 -2.87 4.10
CA LEU A 129 -3.07 -1.69 3.49
C LEU A 129 -1.85 -2.11 2.66
N VAL A 130 -1.93 -1.92 1.35
CA VAL A 130 -0.90 -2.33 0.39
C VAL A 130 -0.02 -1.14 0.00
N ASP A 131 1.30 -1.34 0.06
CA ASP A 131 2.30 -0.44 -0.53
C ASP A 131 3.29 -1.25 -1.41
N ASP A 132 4.09 -0.57 -2.22
CA ASP A 132 5.07 -1.23 -3.10
C ASP A 132 6.46 -1.36 -2.47
N VAL A 133 6.81 -0.50 -1.52
CA VAL A 133 8.12 -0.51 -0.84
C VAL A 133 8.04 0.04 0.59
N PHE A 134 8.62 -0.67 1.55
CA PHE A 134 8.83 -0.22 2.92
C PHE A 134 10.30 0.16 3.12
N THR A 135 10.55 1.44 3.42
CA THR A 135 11.91 1.96 3.69
C THR A 135 12.00 2.43 5.14
N SER A 136 11.80 3.72 5.40
CA SER A 136 11.76 4.26 6.78
C SER A 136 10.46 3.95 7.54
N GLY A 137 9.52 3.26 6.90
CA GLY A 137 8.16 3.03 7.37
C GLY A 137 7.23 4.24 7.36
N ALA A 138 7.75 5.47 7.16
CA ALA A 138 7.00 6.71 7.35
C ALA A 138 5.66 6.78 6.58
N THR A 139 5.66 6.37 5.31
CA THR A 139 4.44 6.33 4.49
C THR A 139 3.39 5.36 5.02
N MET A 140 3.83 4.16 5.41
CA MET A 140 2.94 3.13 5.94
C MET A 140 2.38 3.58 7.29
N THR A 141 3.25 4.09 8.17
CA THR A 141 2.86 4.62 9.48
C THR A 141 1.83 5.74 9.37
N GLU A 142 2.08 6.76 8.54
CA GLU A 142 1.14 7.86 8.34
C GLU A 142 -0.22 7.37 7.80
N ALA A 143 -0.20 6.46 6.83
CA ALA A 143 -1.42 5.89 6.25
C ALA A 143 -2.23 5.10 7.29
N VAL A 144 -1.56 4.28 8.12
CA VAL A 144 -2.19 3.57 9.24
C VAL A 144 -2.76 4.56 10.25
N CYS A 145 -1.98 5.55 10.72
CA CYS A 145 -2.43 6.56 11.66
C CYS A 145 -3.65 7.33 11.14
N THR A 146 -3.64 7.71 9.85
CA THR A 146 -4.77 8.41 9.21
C THR A 146 -6.04 7.56 9.21
N LEU A 147 -5.94 6.26 8.90
CA LEU A 147 -7.09 5.34 8.92
C LEU A 147 -7.58 5.11 10.34
N SER A 148 -6.68 4.83 11.29
CA SER A 148 -7.03 4.61 12.69
C SER A 148 -7.72 5.83 13.31
N ALA A 149 -7.25 7.04 13.03
CA ALA A 149 -7.87 8.29 13.49
C ALA A 149 -9.31 8.48 12.96
N CYS A 150 -9.68 7.78 11.89
CA CYS A 150 -11.03 7.80 11.31
C CYS A 150 -11.84 6.54 11.66
N GLY A 151 -11.41 5.73 12.64
CA GLY A 151 -12.19 4.64 13.24
C GLY A 151 -11.87 3.23 12.72
N TYR A 152 -10.93 3.04 11.80
CA TYR A 152 -10.52 1.69 11.38
C TYR A 152 -9.68 1.02 12.47
N ALA A 153 -10.23 0.00 13.15
CA ALA A 153 -9.57 -0.62 14.31
C ALA A 153 -8.50 -1.67 13.94
N HIS A 154 -8.64 -2.34 12.80
CA HIS A 154 -7.79 -3.47 12.42
C HIS A 154 -7.13 -3.22 11.07
N ILE A 155 -5.89 -2.75 11.07
CA ILE A 155 -5.15 -2.45 9.84
C ILE A 155 -3.86 -3.28 9.82
N VAL A 156 -3.64 -4.02 8.74
CA VAL A 156 -2.39 -4.75 8.51
C VAL A 156 -1.69 -4.15 7.28
N GLY A 157 -0.45 -3.71 7.44
CA GLY A 157 0.36 -3.21 6.33
C GLY A 157 1.12 -4.33 5.64
N ILE A 158 1.14 -4.32 4.31
CA ILE A 158 1.97 -5.23 3.49
C ILE A 158 2.68 -4.46 2.39
N CYS A 159 3.93 -4.84 2.12
CA CYS A 159 4.72 -4.30 1.02
C CYS A 159 5.46 -5.41 0.27
N PHE A 160 5.79 -5.16 -0.99
CA PHE A 160 6.57 -6.12 -1.78
C PHE A 160 8.05 -6.15 -1.39
N LEU A 161 8.64 -4.97 -1.12
CA LEU A 161 10.06 -4.83 -0.85
C LEU A 161 10.27 -4.09 0.47
N ALA A 162 10.93 -4.72 1.45
CA ALA A 162 11.36 -4.09 2.69
C ALA A 162 12.88 -3.88 2.67
N LYS A 163 13.33 -2.65 2.87
CA LYS A 163 14.76 -2.33 3.05
C LYS A 163 15.05 -2.14 4.54
N HIS A 164 15.79 -3.07 5.14
CA HIS A 164 16.42 -2.91 6.45
C HIS A 164 17.72 -2.11 6.32
#